data_AF-A0A511CYL6-F1
#
_entry.id   AF-A0A511CYL6-F1
#
_cell.length_a   1.000
_cell.length_b   1.000
_cell.length_c   1.000
_cell.angle_alpha   90.00
_cell.angle_beta   90.00
_cell.angle_gamma   90.00
#
_symmetry.space_group_name_H-M   'P 1'
#
loop_
_entity.id
_entity.type
_entity.pdbx_description
1 polymer ?
#
loop_
_entity_poly.entity_id
_entity_poly.type
_entity_poly.pdbx_seq_one_letter_code
_entity_poly.pdbx_strand_id
1 'polypeptide(L)'
;MTSGGEATYEVRIWGISKRAWKSGTTYRVRWLVAGKEWHESFTTRALAESFRADLLSLTRQGEPFDIATGQPVYRRRTEPVRISWYDHACAYVDMKWPHAAGKSQQGIADALATVTPALLTSTKSRPSATALRAVLYGWSFNARRRAAGAPDDHLVRAERWVAASTRPVADLADPAVLRPALDALALRMDGRPAAASTVSRKRAIFYNAVEYAVELGHLQGNPIASLRWKARRSPRR
;
A
#
# COMPACT_ATOMS: atom_id res chain seq x y z
N MET A 1 27.44 -3.76 -0.80
CA MET A 1 27.44 -4.10 -2.24
C MET A 1 26.01 -4.07 -2.72
N THR A 2 25.60 -2.95 -3.31
CA THR A 2 24.25 -2.71 -3.81
C THR A 2 24.12 -3.44 -5.15
N SER A 3 23.25 -4.45 -5.22
CA SER A 3 22.87 -5.12 -6.46
C SER A 3 22.06 -4.15 -7.33
N GLY A 4 22.76 -3.26 -8.03
CA GLY A 4 22.19 -2.53 -9.16
C GLY A 4 21.91 -3.57 -10.25
N GLY A 5 20.63 -3.83 -10.53
CA GLY A 5 20.26 -4.75 -11.61
C GLY A 5 20.86 -4.25 -12.91
N GLU A 6 21.66 -5.09 -13.57
CA GLU A 6 22.21 -4.78 -14.89
C GLU A 6 21.06 -4.47 -15.85
N ALA A 7 21.21 -3.39 -16.60
CA ALA A 7 20.25 -2.94 -17.60
C ALA A 7 20.90 -3.00 -18.99
N THR A 8 20.10 -3.34 -20.00
CA THR A 8 20.56 -3.58 -21.38
C THR A 8 19.64 -2.90 -22.39
N TYR A 9 20.19 -2.58 -23.57
CA TYR A 9 19.43 -2.14 -24.75
C TYR A 9 19.15 -3.29 -25.71
N GLU A 10 19.66 -4.49 -25.44
CA GLU A 10 19.44 -5.67 -26.26
C GLU A 10 18.04 -6.23 -26.01
N VAL A 11 17.06 -5.66 -26.72
CA VAL A 11 15.65 -6.00 -26.58
C VAL A 11 15.05 -6.44 -27.91
N ARG A 12 14.39 -7.60 -27.94
CA ARG A 12 13.67 -8.11 -29.12
C ARG A 12 12.23 -8.42 -28.77
N ILE A 13 11.29 -7.67 -29.34
CA ILE A 13 9.84 -7.82 -29.08
C ILE A 13 9.21 -8.61 -30.21
N TRP A 14 8.48 -9.68 -29.88
CA TRP A 14 7.85 -10.55 -30.86
C TRP A 14 6.40 -10.13 -31.16
N GLY A 15 5.79 -10.78 -32.16
CA GLY A 15 4.37 -10.63 -32.46
C GLY A 15 3.48 -11.23 -31.37
N ILE A 16 2.23 -10.79 -31.30
CA ILE A 16 1.23 -11.36 -30.39
C ILE A 16 0.91 -12.79 -30.83
N SER A 17 1.08 -13.74 -29.93
CA SER A 17 0.65 -15.12 -30.11
C SER A 17 -0.73 -15.35 -29.50
N LYS A 18 -1.56 -16.18 -30.13
CA LYS A 18 -2.90 -16.54 -29.66
C LYS A 18 -2.88 -17.97 -29.10
N ARG A 19 -3.45 -18.16 -27.91
CA ARG A 19 -3.64 -19.49 -27.32
C ARG A 19 -5.12 -19.69 -26.97
N ALA A 20 -5.73 -20.72 -27.55
CA ALA A 20 -7.13 -21.08 -27.29
C ALA A 20 -7.21 -22.11 -26.15
N TRP A 21 -8.09 -21.87 -25.19
CA TRP A 21 -8.40 -22.79 -24.10
C TRP A 21 -9.90 -23.07 -24.03
N LYS A 22 -10.29 -24.13 -23.31
CA LYS A 22 -11.70 -24.42 -23.02
C LYS A 22 -12.40 -23.28 -22.26
N SER A 23 -11.65 -22.48 -21.50
CA SER A 23 -12.13 -21.35 -20.69
C SER A 23 -12.05 -19.98 -21.36
N GLY A 24 -11.58 -19.91 -22.62
CA GLY A 24 -11.42 -18.65 -23.35
C GLY A 24 -10.11 -18.54 -24.14
N THR A 25 -9.97 -17.47 -24.91
CA THR A 25 -8.73 -17.17 -25.67
C THR A 25 -7.83 -16.25 -24.85
N THR A 26 -6.53 -16.53 -24.86
CA THR A 26 -5.49 -15.67 -24.28
C THR A 26 -4.55 -15.18 -25.38
N TYR A 27 -4.14 -13.93 -25.29
CA TYR A 27 -3.19 -13.28 -26.18
C TYR A 27 -1.88 -13.05 -25.44
N ARG A 28 -0.77 -13.58 -25.94
CA ARG A 28 0.53 -13.55 -25.26
C ARG A 28 1.53 -12.72 -26.06
N VAL A 29 2.11 -11.73 -25.39
CA VAL A 29 3.26 -10.96 -25.87
C VAL A 29 4.52 -11.61 -25.33
N ARG A 30 5.54 -11.77 -26.17
CA ARG A 30 6.85 -12.32 -25.80
C ARG A 30 7.93 -11.32 -26.20
N TRP A 31 8.94 -11.18 -25.37
CA TRP A 31 10.11 -10.37 -25.68
C TRP A 31 11.35 -10.94 -25.03
N LEU A 32 12.50 -10.53 -25.54
CA LEU A 32 13.82 -10.97 -25.14
C LEU A 32 14.58 -9.77 -24.60
N VAL A 33 15.30 -9.95 -23.49
CA VAL A 33 16.17 -8.96 -22.85
C VAL A 33 17.50 -9.64 -22.51
N ALA A 34 18.60 -9.24 -23.14
CA ALA A 34 19.93 -9.88 -23.01
C ALA A 34 19.87 -11.43 -23.04
N GLY A 35 19.24 -11.99 -24.07
CA GLY A 35 19.11 -13.45 -24.22
C GLY A 35 18.07 -14.14 -23.31
N LYS A 36 17.46 -13.44 -22.34
CA LYS A 36 16.40 -13.98 -21.48
C LYS A 36 15.00 -13.68 -22.02
N GLU A 37 14.18 -14.71 -22.17
CA GLU A 37 12.80 -14.57 -22.63
C GLU A 37 11.84 -14.20 -21.50
N TRP A 38 10.98 -13.22 -21.78
CA TRP A 38 9.89 -12.75 -20.96
C TRP A 38 8.58 -12.83 -21.71
N HIS A 39 7.48 -12.91 -20.96
CA HIS A 39 6.16 -12.93 -21.54
C HIS A 39 5.08 -12.39 -20.62
N GLU A 40 4.00 -11.92 -21.22
CA GLU A 40 2.80 -11.49 -20.53
C GLU A 40 1.56 -11.89 -21.32
N SER A 41 0.49 -12.23 -20.61
CA SER A 41 -0.72 -12.81 -21.17
C SER A 41 -1.94 -11.95 -20.85
N PHE A 42 -2.76 -11.69 -21.86
CA PHE A 42 -3.91 -10.79 -21.82
C PHE A 42 -5.18 -11.50 -22.28
N THR A 43 -6.32 -11.05 -21.77
CA THR A 43 -7.64 -11.60 -22.10
C THR A 43 -8.16 -11.14 -23.46
N THR A 44 -7.70 -9.98 -23.95
CA THR A 44 -8.09 -9.43 -25.25
C THR A 44 -6.88 -9.08 -26.11
N ARG A 45 -7.06 -9.11 -27.43
CA ARG A 45 -6.01 -8.73 -28.38
C ARG A 45 -5.63 -7.27 -28.24
N ALA A 46 -6.60 -6.40 -27.98
CA ALA A 46 -6.38 -4.96 -27.85
C ALA A 46 -5.45 -4.63 -26.66
N LEU A 47 -5.62 -5.30 -25.52
CA LEU A 47 -4.73 -5.14 -24.36
C LEU A 47 -3.31 -5.61 -24.69
N ALA A 48 -3.18 -6.75 -25.37
CA ALA A 48 -1.87 -7.26 -25.82
C ALA A 48 -1.20 -6.33 -26.84
N GLU A 49 -1.95 -5.73 -27.77
CA GLU A 49 -1.41 -4.79 -28.75
C GLU A 49 -0.99 -3.47 -28.12
N SER A 50 -1.79 -2.93 -27.18
CA SER A 50 -1.41 -1.75 -26.41
C SER A 50 -0.10 -1.99 -25.66
N PHE A 51 0.00 -3.09 -24.91
CA PHE A 51 1.22 -3.43 -24.17
C PHE A 51 2.44 -3.61 -25.09
N ARG A 52 2.25 -4.29 -26.22
CA ARG A 52 3.31 -4.48 -27.22
C ARG A 52 3.75 -3.16 -27.85
N ALA A 53 2.81 -2.28 -28.17
CA ALA A 53 3.08 -0.96 -28.72
C ALA A 53 3.90 -0.11 -27.74
N ASP A 54 3.59 -0.18 -26.44
CA ASP A 54 4.36 0.50 -25.39
C ASP A 54 5.80 -0.01 -25.34
N LEU A 55 6.03 -1.33 -25.34
CA LEU A 55 7.38 -1.90 -25.36
C LEU A 55 8.18 -1.44 -26.59
N LEU A 56 7.54 -1.42 -27.77
CA LEU A 56 8.16 -0.96 -29.01
C LEU A 56 8.51 0.53 -28.94
N SER A 57 7.61 1.35 -28.39
CA SER A 57 7.82 2.78 -28.20
C SER A 57 9.02 3.06 -27.29
N LEU A 58 9.10 2.39 -26.14
CA LEU A 58 10.20 2.53 -25.20
C LEU A 58 11.53 2.07 -25.79
N THR A 59 11.53 0.96 -26.54
CA THR A 59 12.73 0.51 -27.26
C THR A 59 13.20 1.56 -28.28
N ARG A 60 12.27 2.17 -29.03
CA ARG A 60 12.58 3.24 -30.00
C ARG A 60 13.09 4.52 -29.34
N GLN A 61 12.65 4.81 -28.13
CA GLN A 61 13.10 5.95 -27.34
C GLN A 61 14.49 5.74 -26.70
N GLY A 62 15.09 4.56 -26.90
CA GLY A 62 16.38 4.23 -26.29
C GLY A 62 16.26 3.99 -24.78
N GLU A 63 15.13 3.46 -24.32
CA GLU A 63 14.95 3.10 -22.91
C GLU A 63 15.66 1.76 -22.60
N PRO A 64 16.56 1.70 -21.59
CA PRO A 64 17.15 0.43 -21.19
C PRO A 64 16.16 -0.46 -20.43
N PHE A 65 16.37 -1.77 -20.49
CA PHE A 65 15.56 -2.79 -19.82
C PHE A 65 16.38 -3.51 -18.77
N ASP A 66 15.80 -3.74 -17.59
CA ASP A 66 16.41 -4.48 -16.50
C ASP A 66 16.45 -5.99 -16.84
N ILE A 67 17.64 -6.60 -16.80
CA ILE A 67 17.86 -8.00 -17.21
C ILE A 67 17.14 -8.98 -16.25
N ALA A 68 17.05 -8.64 -14.97
CA ALA A 68 16.49 -9.50 -13.95
C ALA A 68 14.97 -9.63 -14.07
N THR A 69 14.29 -8.56 -14.51
CA THR A 69 12.81 -8.46 -14.58
C THR A 69 12.25 -8.42 -16.00
N GLY A 70 13.09 -8.11 -16.98
CA GLY A 70 12.67 -7.91 -18.37
C GLY A 70 11.83 -6.64 -18.59
N GLN A 71 11.78 -5.73 -17.63
CA GLN A 71 10.96 -4.53 -17.71
C GLN A 71 11.80 -3.30 -18.08
N PRO A 72 11.22 -2.29 -18.76
CA PRO A 72 11.89 -1.00 -18.99
C PRO A 72 12.26 -0.33 -17.65
N VAL A 73 13.47 0.24 -17.56
CA VAL A 73 13.94 0.93 -16.34
C VAL A 73 13.08 2.15 -16.04
N TYR A 74 12.62 2.88 -17.05
CA TYR A 74 11.68 3.99 -16.93
C TYR A 74 10.37 3.51 -16.35
N ARG A 75 9.82 2.36 -16.79
CA ARG A 75 8.60 1.80 -16.17
C ARG A 75 8.79 1.57 -14.67
N ARG A 76 9.97 1.13 -14.22
CA ARG A 76 10.31 1.01 -12.80
C ARG A 76 10.44 2.36 -12.08
N ARG A 77 10.81 3.43 -12.80
CA ARG A 77 10.81 4.82 -12.28
C ARG A 77 9.39 5.41 -12.22
N THR A 78 8.52 5.03 -13.16
CA THR A 78 7.14 5.54 -13.28
C THR A 78 6.12 4.72 -12.50
N GLU A 79 6.40 3.45 -12.18
CA GLU A 79 5.69 2.71 -11.15
C GLU A 79 6.24 3.16 -9.79
N PRO A 80 5.52 4.01 -9.04
CA PRO A 80 5.99 4.39 -7.72
C PRO A 80 6.13 3.12 -6.89
N VAL A 81 7.23 3.01 -6.13
CA VAL A 81 7.35 2.01 -5.07
C VAL A 81 6.14 2.19 -4.16
N ARG A 82 5.18 1.27 -4.27
CA ARG A 82 3.92 1.33 -3.54
C ARG A 82 4.16 0.87 -2.11
N ILE A 83 4.66 1.77 -1.26
CA ILE A 83 4.83 1.48 0.17
C ILE A 83 3.47 1.07 0.76
N SER A 84 3.47 0.01 1.56
CA SER A 84 2.27 -0.42 2.25
C SER A 84 1.88 0.63 3.30
N TRP A 85 0.58 0.72 3.61
CA TRP A 85 0.12 1.56 4.71
C TRP A 85 0.78 1.16 6.04
N TYR A 86 1.00 -0.14 6.27
CA TYR A 86 1.67 -0.62 7.48
C TYR A 86 3.09 -0.04 7.64
N ASP A 87 3.91 -0.16 6.60
CA ASP A 87 5.29 0.34 6.62
C ASP A 87 5.34 1.86 6.76
N HIS A 88 4.46 2.55 6.01
CA HIS A 88 4.33 4.01 6.10
C HIS A 88 3.92 4.48 7.49
N ALA A 89 2.95 3.81 8.11
CA ALA A 89 2.51 4.13 9.46
C ALA A 89 3.61 3.87 10.50
N CYS A 90 4.40 2.81 10.36
CA CYS A 90 5.56 2.56 11.19
C CYS A 90 6.63 3.66 11.04
N ALA A 91 6.94 4.07 9.81
CA ALA A 91 7.87 5.16 9.53
C ALA A 91 7.39 6.51 10.10
N TYR A 92 6.10 6.81 9.97
CA TYR A 92 5.49 8.00 10.59
C TYR A 92 5.61 7.98 12.13
N VAL A 93 5.38 6.81 12.74
CA VAL A 93 5.56 6.61 14.18
C VAL A 93 7.01 6.87 14.56
N ASP A 94 7.98 6.27 13.86
CA ASP A 94 9.41 6.44 14.16
C ASP A 94 9.86 7.90 14.05
N MET A 95 9.36 8.63 13.06
CA MET A 95 9.64 10.06 12.89
C MET A 95 9.04 10.92 14.02
N LYS A 96 7.79 10.64 14.45
CA LYS A 96 7.13 11.45 15.49
C LYS A 96 7.53 11.07 16.92
N TRP A 97 7.92 9.82 17.17
CA TRP A 97 8.08 9.28 18.52
C TRP A 97 9.08 10.05 19.39
N PRO A 98 10.29 10.41 18.92
CA PRO A 98 11.31 11.09 19.74
C PRO A 98 10.87 12.47 20.24
N HIS A 99 9.99 13.14 19.49
CA HIS A 99 9.53 14.49 19.78
C HIS A 99 8.14 14.53 20.44
N ALA A 100 7.49 13.37 20.61
CA ALA A 100 6.16 13.27 21.18
C ALA A 100 6.21 12.96 22.68
N ALA A 101 5.45 13.71 23.49
CA ALA A 101 5.21 13.35 24.89
C ALA A 101 4.46 12.01 25.00
N GLY A 102 4.58 11.30 26.13
CA GLY A 102 4.00 9.96 26.31
C GLY A 102 2.50 9.87 26.00
N LYS A 103 1.69 10.87 26.39
CA LYS A 103 0.26 10.92 26.02
C LYS A 103 0.04 11.09 24.52
N SER A 104 0.90 11.85 23.85
CA SER A 104 0.86 12.03 22.40
C SER A 104 1.27 10.75 21.66
N GLN A 105 2.31 10.05 22.14
CA GLN A 105 2.72 8.75 21.63
C GLN A 105 1.58 7.72 21.70
N GLN A 106 0.90 7.63 22.85
CA GLN A 106 -0.28 6.76 23.01
C GLN A 106 -1.42 7.15 22.05
N GLY A 107 -1.68 8.45 21.89
CA GLY A 107 -2.67 8.95 20.94
C GLY A 107 -2.36 8.55 19.50
N ILE A 108 -1.09 8.68 19.09
CA ILE A 108 -0.61 8.26 17.76
C ILE A 108 -0.86 6.77 17.54
N ALA A 109 -0.38 5.94 18.48
CA ALA A 109 -0.55 4.50 18.41
C ALA A 109 -2.03 4.09 18.36
N ASP A 110 -2.88 4.72 19.19
CA ASP A 110 -4.32 4.44 19.25
C ASP A 110 -5.01 4.76 17.92
N ALA A 111 -4.74 5.94 17.35
CA ALA A 111 -5.35 6.39 16.10
C ALA A 111 -4.95 5.48 14.92
N LEU A 112 -3.65 5.17 14.78
CA LEU A 112 -3.15 4.32 13.70
C LEU A 112 -3.66 2.88 13.83
N ALA A 113 -3.69 2.34 15.05
CA ALA A 113 -4.27 1.01 15.28
C ALA A 113 -5.79 0.97 15.10
N THR A 114 -6.48 2.12 15.11
CA THR A 114 -7.92 2.22 14.82
C THR A 114 -8.18 2.24 13.32
N VAL A 115 -7.41 2.99 12.54
CA VAL A 115 -7.63 3.15 11.09
C VAL A 115 -7.12 1.97 10.27
N THR A 116 -6.01 1.35 10.68
CA THR A 116 -5.33 0.29 9.90
C THR A 116 -6.24 -0.88 9.50
N PRO A 117 -7.16 -1.39 10.36
CA PRO A 117 -8.08 -2.44 9.98
C PRO A 117 -9.03 -2.11 8.80
N ALA A 118 -9.30 -0.83 8.55
CA ALA A 118 -10.09 -0.37 7.40
C ALA A 118 -9.29 -0.33 6.09
N LEU A 119 -7.96 -0.46 6.18
CA LEU A 119 -7.02 -0.44 5.06
C LEU A 119 -6.48 -1.84 4.74
N LEU A 120 -7.13 -2.88 5.25
CA LEU A 120 -6.80 -4.26 4.94
C LEU A 120 -7.37 -4.68 3.58
N THR A 121 -6.61 -5.47 2.83
CA THR A 121 -7.00 -6.01 1.50
C THR A 121 -7.58 -7.41 1.58
N SER A 122 -7.26 -8.17 2.63
CA SER A 122 -7.63 -9.59 2.77
C SER A 122 -8.43 -9.85 4.04
N THR A 123 -9.39 -10.77 3.94
CA THR A 123 -10.09 -11.36 5.09
C THR A 123 -9.66 -12.80 5.35
N LYS A 124 -8.92 -13.42 4.41
CA LYS A 124 -8.47 -14.80 4.53
C LYS A 124 -7.46 -14.94 5.66
N SER A 125 -7.74 -15.86 6.59
CA SER A 125 -6.87 -16.15 7.75
C SER A 125 -6.63 -14.95 8.69
N ARG A 126 -7.52 -13.94 8.63
CA ARG A 126 -7.42 -12.71 9.40
C ARG A 126 -7.34 -13.01 10.91
N PRO A 127 -6.33 -12.48 11.63
CA PRO A 127 -6.28 -12.55 13.09
C PRO A 127 -7.50 -11.87 13.72
N SER A 128 -7.84 -12.27 14.96
CA SER A 128 -8.96 -11.66 15.68
C SER A 128 -8.78 -10.15 15.82
N ALA A 129 -9.88 -9.41 15.97
CA ALA A 129 -9.83 -7.97 16.20
C ALA A 129 -8.96 -7.59 17.41
N THR A 130 -9.04 -8.41 18.48
CA THR A 130 -8.21 -8.26 19.68
C THR A 130 -6.73 -8.48 19.40
N ALA A 131 -6.37 -9.52 18.63
CA ALA A 131 -4.97 -9.79 18.26
C ALA A 131 -4.40 -8.68 17.35
N LEU A 132 -5.18 -8.22 16.36
CA LEU A 132 -4.83 -7.09 15.51
C LEU A 132 -4.61 -5.82 16.35
N ARG A 133 -5.51 -5.56 17.31
CA ARG A 133 -5.37 -4.39 18.18
C ARG A 133 -4.14 -4.49 19.07
N ALA A 134 -3.90 -5.66 19.69
CA ALA A 134 -2.76 -5.91 20.55
C ALA A 134 -1.44 -5.71 19.80
N VAL A 135 -1.30 -6.28 18.60
CA VAL A 135 -0.07 -6.14 17.81
C VAL A 135 0.11 -4.71 17.30
N LEU A 136 -0.93 -4.07 16.76
CA LEU A 136 -0.81 -2.73 16.19
C LEU A 136 -0.54 -1.66 17.26
N TYR A 137 -1.31 -1.65 18.35
CA TYR A 137 -1.18 -0.65 19.40
C TYR A 137 -0.02 -0.97 20.36
N GLY A 138 0.12 -2.24 20.76
CA GLY A 138 1.08 -2.67 21.77
C GLY A 138 2.50 -2.82 21.25
N TRP A 139 2.68 -3.10 19.96
CA TRP A 139 3.99 -3.32 19.36
C TRP A 139 4.23 -2.46 18.11
N SER A 140 3.50 -2.65 17.01
CA SER A 140 3.81 -2.03 15.70
C SER A 140 3.91 -0.50 15.76
N PHE A 141 2.92 0.16 16.36
CA PHE A 141 2.90 1.62 16.48
C PHE A 141 3.49 2.12 17.80
N ASN A 142 4.41 1.34 18.37
CA ASN A 142 5.22 1.72 19.52
C ASN A 142 6.71 1.59 19.17
N ALA A 143 7.33 2.69 18.74
CA ALA A 143 8.73 2.69 18.27
C ALA A 143 9.70 2.10 19.29
N ARG A 144 9.52 2.43 20.59
CA ARG A 144 10.37 1.89 21.67
C ARG A 144 10.23 0.37 21.81
N ARG A 145 9.01 -0.16 21.74
CA ARG A 145 8.77 -1.62 21.80
C ARG A 145 9.34 -2.33 20.58
N ARG A 146 9.15 -1.79 19.37
CA ARG A 146 9.76 -2.35 18.15
C ARG A 146 11.28 -2.35 18.19
N ALA A 147 11.90 -1.26 18.66
CA ALA A 147 13.34 -1.16 18.80
C ALA A 147 13.92 -2.15 19.83
N ALA A 148 13.12 -2.54 20.83
CA ALA A 148 13.54 -3.51 21.85
C ALA A 148 13.54 -4.97 21.34
N GLY A 149 12.90 -5.26 20.21
CA GLY A 149 12.93 -6.59 19.60
C GLY A 149 11.62 -7.00 18.93
N ALA A 150 11.56 -8.29 18.58
CA ALA A 150 10.40 -8.93 17.98
C ALA A 150 9.15 -8.82 18.89
N PRO A 151 7.92 -8.90 18.32
CA PRO A 151 6.72 -8.96 19.14
C PRO A 151 6.68 -10.29 19.91
N ASP A 152 5.94 -10.33 21.02
CA ASP A 152 5.68 -11.56 21.76
C ASP A 152 5.22 -12.68 20.81
N ASP A 153 5.62 -13.93 21.07
CA ASP A 153 5.42 -15.07 20.15
C ASP A 153 3.97 -15.22 19.65
N HIS A 154 3.01 -14.99 20.54
CA HIS A 154 1.59 -15.09 20.21
C HIS A 154 1.09 -13.99 19.24
N LEU A 155 1.85 -12.91 19.06
CA LEU A 155 1.56 -11.78 18.16
C LEU A 155 2.32 -11.84 16.83
N VAL A 156 3.40 -12.62 16.73
CA VAL A 156 4.24 -12.72 15.51
C VAL A 156 3.42 -13.06 14.27
N ARG A 157 2.48 -14.01 14.39
CA ARG A 157 1.58 -14.36 13.27
C ARG A 157 0.68 -13.19 12.86
N ALA A 158 0.18 -12.44 13.83
CA ALA A 158 -0.70 -11.31 13.56
C ALA A 158 0.05 -10.14 12.93
N GLU A 159 1.29 -9.88 13.38
CA GLU A 159 2.22 -8.91 12.82
C GLU A 159 2.48 -9.19 11.33
N ARG A 160 2.99 -10.39 11.01
CA ARG A 160 3.30 -10.77 9.62
C ARG A 160 2.09 -10.67 8.71
N TRP A 161 0.92 -11.09 9.22
CA TRP A 161 -0.31 -11.01 8.46
C TRP A 161 -0.72 -9.57 8.18
N VAL A 162 -0.65 -8.66 9.16
CA VAL A 162 -1.05 -7.26 8.95
C VAL A 162 -0.05 -6.52 8.05
N ALA A 163 1.25 -6.76 8.20
CA ALA A 163 2.27 -6.20 7.33
C ALA A 163 2.01 -6.56 5.85
N ALA A 164 1.68 -7.83 5.57
CA ALA A 164 1.41 -8.31 4.22
C ALA A 164 0.01 -7.97 3.66
N SER A 165 -0.93 -7.56 4.52
CA SER A 165 -2.36 -7.45 4.15
C SER A 165 -2.90 -6.03 4.15
N THR A 166 -2.04 -5.00 4.19
CA THR A 166 -2.47 -3.60 4.06
C THR A 166 -2.35 -3.08 2.64
N ARG A 167 -3.23 -2.12 2.30
CA ARG A 167 -3.20 -1.42 1.01
C ARG A 167 -1.93 -0.58 0.84
N PRO A 168 -1.49 -0.35 -0.40
CA PRO A 168 -0.59 0.76 -0.71
C PRO A 168 -1.11 2.09 -0.19
N VAL A 169 -0.21 2.97 0.26
CA VAL A 169 -0.59 4.34 0.66
C VAL A 169 -1.25 5.11 -0.47
N ALA A 170 -0.81 4.89 -1.72
CA ALA A 170 -1.37 5.52 -2.91
C ALA A 170 -2.88 5.27 -3.08
N ASP A 171 -3.42 4.15 -2.56
CA ASP A 171 -4.85 3.85 -2.62
C ASP A 171 -5.70 4.84 -1.82
N LEU A 172 -5.13 5.58 -0.86
CA LEU A 172 -5.85 6.61 -0.11
C LEU A 172 -6.30 7.79 -0.97
N ALA A 173 -5.74 7.94 -2.19
CA ALA A 173 -6.23 8.92 -3.16
C ALA A 173 -7.64 8.58 -3.67
N ASP A 174 -8.07 7.31 -3.58
CA ASP A 174 -9.42 6.88 -3.91
C ASP A 174 -10.39 7.18 -2.75
N PRO A 175 -11.42 8.04 -2.95
CA PRO A 175 -12.44 8.30 -1.94
C PRO A 175 -13.16 7.05 -1.43
N ALA A 176 -13.27 5.99 -2.24
CA ALA A 176 -13.89 4.73 -1.84
C ALA A 176 -13.06 3.97 -0.79
N VAL A 177 -11.75 4.20 -0.73
CA VAL A 177 -10.84 3.67 0.30
C VAL A 177 -10.75 4.63 1.48
N LEU A 178 -10.64 5.93 1.21
CA LEU A 178 -10.44 6.94 2.25
C LEU A 178 -11.65 7.10 3.18
N ARG A 179 -12.86 7.02 2.63
CA ARG A 179 -14.08 7.27 3.41
C ARG A 179 -14.34 6.20 4.48
N PRO A 180 -14.23 4.88 4.19
CA PRO A 180 -14.28 3.85 5.23
C PRO A 180 -13.19 4.00 6.30
N ALA A 181 -11.99 4.46 5.92
CA ALA A 181 -10.92 4.71 6.88
C ALA A 181 -11.28 5.83 7.87
N LEU A 182 -11.87 6.93 7.39
CA LEU A 182 -12.37 8.00 8.26
C LEU A 182 -13.59 7.56 9.09
N ASP A 183 -14.49 6.76 8.51
CA ASP A 183 -15.64 6.22 9.23
C ASP A 183 -15.18 5.31 10.39
N ALA A 184 -14.12 4.53 10.22
CA ALA A 184 -13.54 3.71 11.29
C ALA A 184 -13.04 4.55 12.48
N LEU A 185 -12.53 5.77 12.24
CA LEU A 185 -12.11 6.69 13.30
C LEU A 185 -13.29 7.26 14.11
N ALA A 186 -14.49 7.23 13.55
CA ALA A 186 -15.72 7.68 14.21
C ALA A 186 -16.32 6.63 15.16
N LEU A 187 -15.79 5.41 15.15
CA LEU A 187 -16.29 4.28 15.93
C LEU A 187 -15.32 3.87 17.04
N ARG A 188 -15.88 3.31 18.10
CA ARG A 188 -15.17 2.57 19.15
C ARG A 188 -15.01 1.11 18.73
N MET A 189 -14.19 0.36 19.46
CA MET A 189 -14.01 -1.08 19.21
C MET A 189 -15.29 -1.91 19.33
N ASP A 190 -16.28 -1.44 20.11
CA ASP A 190 -17.60 -2.06 20.24
C ASP A 190 -18.58 -1.65 19.12
N GLY A 191 -18.11 -0.91 18.11
CA GLY A 191 -18.90 -0.43 16.98
C GLY A 191 -19.80 0.77 17.30
N ARG A 192 -19.80 1.29 18.55
CA ARG A 192 -20.57 2.47 18.92
C ARG A 192 -19.83 3.76 18.55
N PRO A 193 -20.53 4.90 18.40
CA PRO A 193 -19.88 6.17 18.16
C PRO A 193 -18.83 6.54 19.21
N ALA A 194 -17.70 7.03 18.75
CA ALA A 194 -16.70 7.66 19.61
C ALA A 194 -17.11 9.10 19.97
N ALA A 195 -16.61 9.59 21.11
CA ALA A 195 -16.79 10.99 21.49
C ALA A 195 -16.18 11.93 20.44
N ALA A 196 -16.82 13.08 20.19
CA ALA A 196 -16.39 14.03 19.15
C ALA A 196 -14.91 14.44 19.30
N SER A 197 -14.44 14.69 20.54
CA SER A 197 -13.04 15.02 20.81
C SER A 197 -12.08 13.88 20.44
N THR A 198 -12.49 12.62 20.61
CA THR A 198 -11.73 11.44 20.19
C THR A 198 -11.67 11.33 18.68
N VAL A 199 -12.80 11.53 17.99
CA VAL A 199 -12.85 11.53 16.51
C VAL A 199 -11.94 12.62 15.95
N SER A 200 -12.04 13.85 16.45
CA SER A 200 -11.20 14.96 16.01
C SER A 200 -9.71 14.68 16.21
N ARG A 201 -9.31 14.14 17.37
CA ARG A 201 -7.91 13.78 17.66
C ARG A 201 -7.41 12.70 16.72
N LYS A 202 -8.16 11.60 16.54
CA LYS A 202 -7.77 10.51 15.66
C LYS A 202 -7.67 10.96 14.20
N ARG A 203 -8.62 11.80 13.75
CA ARG A 203 -8.60 12.39 12.41
C ARG A 203 -7.38 13.28 12.21
N ALA A 204 -7.01 14.12 13.18
CA ALA A 204 -5.82 14.96 13.08
C ALA A 204 -4.53 14.13 12.96
N ILE A 205 -4.42 13.04 13.71
CA ILE A 205 -3.26 12.14 13.60
C ILE A 205 -3.24 11.43 12.24
N PHE A 206 -4.38 10.93 11.77
CA PHE A 206 -4.46 10.29 10.45
C PHE A 206 -4.16 11.30 9.34
N TYR A 207 -4.64 12.54 9.46
CA TYR A 207 -4.30 13.65 8.56
C TYR A 207 -2.80 13.86 8.48
N ASN A 208 -2.11 13.97 9.63
CA ASN A 208 -0.66 14.18 9.68
C ASN A 208 0.13 12.98 9.13
N ALA A 209 -0.36 11.75 9.33
CA ALA A 209 0.25 10.58 8.73
C ALA A 209 0.12 10.61 7.19
N VAL A 210 -0.98 11.13 6.66
CA VAL A 210 -1.18 11.30 5.22
C VAL A 210 -0.38 12.50 4.67
N GLU A 211 -0.23 13.60 5.40
CA GLU A 211 0.72 14.67 5.04
C GLU A 211 2.15 14.15 4.94
N TYR A 212 2.57 13.31 5.89
CA TYR A 212 3.89 12.68 5.82
C TYR A 212 4.05 11.81 4.56
N ALA A 213 2.98 11.18 4.06
CA ALA A 213 3.04 10.48 2.78
C ALA A 213 3.25 11.44 1.60
N VAL A 214 2.69 12.65 1.66
CA VAL A 214 2.91 13.70 0.66
C VAL A 214 4.35 14.22 0.74
N GLU A 215 4.86 14.49 1.94
CA GLU A 215 6.24 14.92 2.19
C GLU A 215 7.26 13.91 1.62
N LEU A 216 6.97 12.61 1.73
CA LEU A 216 7.79 11.54 1.16
C LEU A 216 7.54 11.27 -0.34
N GLY A 217 6.60 11.98 -0.97
CA GLY A 217 6.27 11.82 -2.40
C GLY A 217 5.44 10.57 -2.72
N HIS A 218 4.89 9.88 -1.72
CA HIS A 218 4.00 8.72 -1.91
C HIS A 218 2.58 9.13 -2.35
N LEU A 219 2.20 10.38 -2.12
CA LEU A 219 0.96 11.01 -2.56
C LEU A 219 1.25 12.40 -3.13
N GLN A 220 0.47 12.82 -4.13
CA GLN A 220 0.60 14.15 -4.74
C GLN A 220 0.01 15.28 -3.89
N GLY A 221 -0.86 14.94 -2.94
CA GLY A 221 -1.50 15.86 -2.02
C GLY A 221 -2.36 15.10 -1.02
N ASN A 222 -2.82 15.78 0.03
CA ASN A 222 -3.59 15.13 1.08
C ASN A 222 -5.09 15.01 0.70
N PRO A 223 -5.59 13.80 0.38
CA PRO A 223 -6.98 13.62 -0.05
C PRO A 223 -8.00 13.87 1.07
N ILE A 224 -7.59 13.94 2.34
CA ILE A 224 -8.49 14.25 3.46
C ILE A 224 -8.92 15.72 3.43
N ALA A 225 -8.07 16.62 2.90
CA ALA A 225 -8.37 18.04 2.81
C ALA A 225 -9.48 18.33 1.77
N SER A 226 -9.51 17.58 0.67
CA SER A 226 -10.49 17.75 -0.41
C SER A 226 -11.81 17.00 -0.15
N LEU A 227 -11.82 16.00 0.75
CA LEU A 227 -12.99 15.21 1.02
C LEU A 227 -13.99 15.91 1.96
N ARG A 228 -15.20 16.18 1.46
CA ARG A 228 -16.35 16.60 2.29
C ARG A 228 -16.87 15.43 3.14
N TRP A 229 -16.20 15.17 4.25
CA TRP A 229 -16.56 14.15 5.21
C TRP A 229 -17.14 14.75 6.50
N LYS A 230 -18.25 14.18 6.98
CA LYS A 230 -18.83 14.40 8.31
C LYS A 230 -19.00 13.05 8.99
N ALA A 231 -18.56 12.94 10.25
CA ALA A 231 -18.80 11.76 11.06
C ALA A 231 -20.31 11.48 11.09
N ARG A 232 -20.72 10.26 10.73
CA ARG A 232 -22.12 9.85 10.80
C ARG A 232 -22.55 9.90 12.26
N ARG A 233 -23.50 10.78 12.60
CA ARG A 233 -24.22 10.71 13.88
C ARG A 233 -25.05 9.43 13.87
N SER A 234 -24.91 8.58 14.87
CA SER A 234 -25.87 7.47 15.03
C SER A 234 -27.28 8.02 15.27
N PRO A 235 -28.33 7.34 14.79
CA PRO A 235 -29.68 7.62 15.24
C PRO A 235 -29.69 7.47 16.76
N ARG A 236 -30.20 8.48 17.48
CA ARG A 236 -30.57 8.29 18.88
C ARG A 236 -31.62 7.18 18.90
N ARG A 237 -31.32 6.07 19.57
CA ARG A 237 -32.35 5.16 20.09
C ARG A 237 -32.96 5.80 21.33
#